data_AF-I0WPW4-F1
#
_entry.id   AF-I0WPW4-F1
#
_cell.length_a   1.000
_cell.length_b   1.000
_cell.length_c   1.000
_cell.angle_alpha   90.00
_cell.angle_beta   90.00
_cell.angle_gamma   90.00
#
_symmetry.space_group_name_H-M   'P 1'
#
loop_
_entity.id
_entity.type
_entity.pdbx_description
1 polymer ?
#
loop_
_entity_poly.entity_id
_entity_poly.type
_entity_poly.pdbx_seq_one_letter_code
_entity_poly.pdbx_strand_id
1 'polypeptide(L)'
;MAKTEFGVRAGRPAWTRRRRYIAGPPAPRGFTARLLRASALGIAPVLVVGAVTGVVVHVRSSGQDVRETVASDTPYTLSGHGNGHGRGMGQWGAYGYAKDQGWAAERILGHYYGGTTLGTLADAQISVRLQARDDQPLDVYSDAGAVVAGKPVGPGEAVHLTPTADGGANVVVTRGCAGEVLWQDATDHPWVDPVDLTPDRPANEHLKLCAGDTPYRGALGVALDGAAVRTVNVLDMDDYLLGVVPAEAKAGWADTGGAEALRAQAVAARSYAAAENREEYAKTCDTQSCQVYGGSAKEDPRTTDAVRSTKGTILAKDNKPVAAEFSSSTGGYTAGGEFPAVEDQGDTVSPNHDWTVTLTAGDIASAFNVGDLESFEVVTRNNFGVDGGRVTGVKVVGSSGTAEATGAEARSKLKLKSDWFTVGDGLGVPAPPSAPEPESTLASAGEDEDTVGTTEGSPIAEKYKELGGVNSTLGAPIGPEMMLPSEAGKFRMYTNGTIIWTKKLGAQVIDASVLREWLPTGGS
;
A
#
# COMPACT_ATOMS: atom_id res chain seq x y z
N MET A 1 -4.95 -30.12 70.06
CA MET A 1 -6.41 -29.96 69.94
C MET A 1 -6.77 -30.15 68.48
N ALA A 2 -7.76 -31.00 68.20
CA ALA A 2 -8.15 -31.45 66.87
C ALA A 2 -8.92 -30.39 66.05
N LYS A 3 -8.82 -30.46 64.71
CA LYS A 3 -9.92 -30.43 63.71
C LYS A 3 -9.32 -30.53 62.29
N THR A 4 -9.41 -31.68 61.63
CA THR A 4 -10.40 -32.12 60.59
C THR A 4 -10.20 -31.51 59.19
N GLU A 5 -10.15 -32.42 58.22
CA GLU A 5 -9.95 -32.32 56.77
C GLU A 5 -10.94 -31.41 56.01
N PHE A 6 -10.54 -30.91 54.83
CA PHE A 6 -11.31 -31.02 53.57
C PHE A 6 -10.39 -30.69 52.38
N GLY A 7 -10.17 -31.66 51.50
CA GLY A 7 -9.50 -31.45 50.21
C GLY A 7 -10.48 -31.00 49.14
N VAL A 8 -10.08 -30.05 48.28
CA VAL A 8 -10.67 -29.81 46.96
C VAL A 8 -9.54 -29.41 46.00
N ARG A 9 -9.31 -30.24 44.98
CA ARG A 9 -8.55 -29.89 43.77
C ARG A 9 -9.30 -28.77 43.04
N ALA A 10 -8.65 -27.65 42.72
CA ALA A 10 -9.17 -26.67 41.79
C ALA A 10 -8.29 -26.64 40.54
N GLY A 11 -8.87 -27.08 39.42
CA GLY A 11 -8.25 -27.11 38.10
C GLY A 11 -8.03 -25.70 37.51
N ARG A 12 -7.07 -25.63 36.60
CA ARG A 12 -6.81 -24.46 35.74
C ARG A 12 -8.06 -24.14 34.90
N PRO A 13 -8.44 -22.86 34.71
CA PRO A 13 -9.55 -22.52 33.83
C PRO A 13 -9.09 -22.67 32.37
N ALA A 14 -9.66 -23.65 31.67
CA ALA A 14 -9.62 -23.73 30.21
C ALA A 14 -10.53 -22.63 29.67
N TRP A 15 -9.95 -21.55 29.13
CA TRP A 15 -10.69 -20.53 28.41
C TRP A 15 -10.89 -20.98 26.97
N THR A 16 -11.99 -21.69 26.75
CA THR A 16 -12.47 -22.13 25.44
C THR A 16 -12.90 -20.95 24.58
N ARG A 17 -12.53 -20.98 23.29
CA ARG A 17 -13.11 -20.15 22.21
C ARG A 17 -14.62 -20.01 22.42
N ARG A 18 -15.17 -18.79 22.34
CA ARG A 18 -16.62 -18.63 22.19
C ARG A 18 -17.01 -19.01 20.77
N ARG A 19 -17.19 -20.32 20.59
CA ARG A 19 -17.67 -20.93 19.36
C ARG A 19 -19.14 -20.61 19.18
N ARG A 20 -19.53 -20.16 17.99
CA ARG A 20 -20.93 -20.12 17.58
C ARG A 20 -21.14 -21.19 16.51
N TYR A 21 -22.21 -21.95 16.67
CA TYR A 21 -22.64 -22.94 15.69
C TYR A 21 -23.80 -22.32 14.91
N ILE A 22 -23.63 -22.12 13.61
CA ILE A 22 -24.67 -21.59 12.73
C ILE A 22 -25.00 -22.68 11.71
N ALA A 23 -26.28 -23.00 11.56
CA ALA A 23 -26.76 -23.94 10.55
C ALA A 23 -26.76 -23.26 9.17
N GLY A 24 -26.03 -23.81 8.20
CA GLY A 24 -26.04 -23.31 6.82
C GLY A 24 -27.37 -23.58 6.08
N PRO A 25 -27.69 -22.81 5.03
CA PRO A 25 -28.86 -23.07 4.19
C PRO A 25 -28.71 -24.38 3.39
N PRO A 26 -29.83 -25.05 3.04
CA PRO A 26 -29.79 -26.32 2.32
C PRO A 26 -29.18 -26.17 0.92
N ALA A 27 -28.32 -27.11 0.54
CA ALA A 27 -27.70 -27.16 -0.79
C ALA A 27 -28.75 -27.13 -1.92
N PRO A 28 -28.49 -26.46 -3.06
CA PRO A 28 -29.39 -26.49 -4.20
C PRO A 28 -29.46 -27.92 -4.77
N ARG A 29 -30.70 -28.38 -5.00
CA ARG A 29 -30.99 -29.70 -5.59
C ARG A 29 -30.34 -29.82 -6.96
N GLY A 30 -29.37 -30.72 -7.09
CA GLY A 30 -28.73 -31.06 -8.36
C GLY A 30 -29.71 -31.61 -9.40
N PHE A 31 -29.41 -31.30 -10.66
CA PHE A 31 -30.07 -31.73 -11.89
C PHE A 31 -30.48 -33.22 -11.88
N THR A 32 -31.77 -33.50 -12.05
CA THR A 32 -32.25 -34.84 -12.43
C THR A 32 -32.09 -35.05 -13.93
N ALA A 33 -31.18 -35.92 -14.34
CA ALA A 33 -31.12 -36.43 -15.71
C ALA A 33 -32.36 -37.30 -16.00
N ARG A 34 -33.17 -36.91 -16.98
CA ARG A 34 -34.28 -37.72 -17.50
C ARG A 34 -33.73 -38.80 -18.44
N LEU A 35 -33.84 -40.06 -18.05
CA LEU A 35 -33.71 -41.23 -18.94
C LEU A 35 -35.05 -41.49 -19.62
N LEU A 36 -35.06 -41.43 -20.95
CA LEU A 36 -36.18 -41.84 -21.81
C LEU A 36 -36.35 -43.37 -21.76
N ARG A 37 -37.58 -43.83 -21.54
CA ARG A 37 -37.98 -45.24 -21.67
C ARG A 37 -38.17 -45.61 -23.15
N ALA A 38 -37.54 -46.69 -23.59
CA ALA A 38 -37.96 -47.46 -24.75
C ALA A 38 -38.55 -48.80 -24.26
N SER A 39 -39.76 -49.11 -24.76
CA SER A 39 -40.53 -50.30 -24.42
C SER A 39 -40.17 -51.46 -25.35
N ALA A 40 -40.07 -52.68 -24.81
CA ALA A 40 -40.32 -53.90 -25.58
C ALA A 40 -40.87 -55.00 -24.68
N LEU A 41 -42.07 -55.48 -25.04
CA LEU A 41 -42.74 -56.65 -24.50
C LEU A 41 -42.01 -57.95 -24.87
N GLY A 42 -42.12 -58.98 -24.02
CA GLY A 42 -42.16 -60.36 -24.51
C GLY A 42 -41.68 -61.48 -23.56
N ILE A 43 -42.66 -62.24 -23.03
CA ILE A 43 -42.68 -63.70 -22.79
C ILE A 43 -41.93 -64.27 -21.55
N ALA A 44 -42.67 -65.08 -20.76
CA ALA A 44 -42.31 -65.79 -19.51
C ALA A 44 -41.64 -67.18 -19.79
N PRO A 45 -41.42 -68.14 -18.85
CA PRO A 45 -41.42 -68.12 -17.36
C PRO A 45 -40.23 -68.89 -16.68
N VAL A 46 -40.16 -68.84 -15.33
CA VAL A 46 -39.64 -69.89 -14.40
C VAL A 46 -38.11 -70.11 -14.27
N LEU A 47 -37.52 -69.73 -13.12
CA LEU A 47 -37.01 -70.66 -12.08
C LEU A 47 -36.34 -69.89 -10.92
N VAL A 48 -36.71 -70.28 -9.70
CA VAL A 48 -36.22 -69.76 -8.43
C VAL A 48 -34.81 -70.30 -8.15
N VAL A 49 -33.84 -69.41 -7.91
CA VAL A 49 -32.68 -69.69 -7.05
C VAL A 49 -32.41 -68.47 -6.17
N GLY A 50 -32.35 -68.71 -4.87
CA GLY A 50 -32.23 -67.69 -3.85
C GLY A 50 -30.96 -66.86 -3.97
N ALA A 51 -31.13 -65.55 -3.93
CA ALA A 51 -30.09 -64.61 -3.53
C ALA A 51 -30.66 -63.83 -2.34
N VAL A 52 -30.05 -64.03 -1.17
CA VAL A 52 -30.24 -63.15 -0.02
C VAL A 52 -29.70 -61.78 -0.45
N THR A 53 -30.58 -60.89 -0.89
CA THR A 53 -30.23 -59.49 -1.10
C THR A 53 -30.02 -58.87 0.28
N GLY A 54 -28.75 -58.78 0.68
CA GLY A 54 -28.35 -57.94 1.78
C GLY A 54 -28.81 -56.52 1.49
N VAL A 55 -29.81 -56.05 2.23
CA VAL A 55 -30.16 -54.63 2.27
C VAL A 55 -28.99 -53.94 2.95
N VAL A 56 -28.05 -53.40 2.17
CA VAL A 56 -27.10 -52.43 2.69
C VAL A 56 -27.90 -51.15 2.94
N VAL A 57 -28.41 -51.02 4.16
CA VAL A 57 -28.88 -49.74 4.68
C VAL A 57 -27.68 -48.82 4.69
N HIS A 58 -27.52 -48.02 3.64
CA HIS A 58 -26.69 -46.84 3.72
C HIS A 58 -27.40 -45.88 4.67
N VAL A 59 -27.06 -45.96 5.95
CA VAL A 59 -27.30 -44.86 6.87
C VAL A 59 -26.47 -43.71 6.32
N ARG A 60 -27.07 -42.90 5.45
CA ARG A 60 -26.55 -41.57 5.15
C ARG A 60 -26.67 -40.79 6.44
N SER A 61 -25.57 -40.72 7.18
CA SER A 61 -25.35 -39.62 8.09
C SER A 61 -25.45 -38.35 7.25
N SER A 62 -26.61 -37.68 7.29
CA SER A 62 -26.70 -36.28 6.95
C SER A 62 -26.08 -35.52 8.12
N GLY A 63 -24.78 -35.65 8.31
CA GLY A 63 -24.03 -34.69 9.10
C GLY A 63 -24.21 -33.35 8.41
N GLN A 64 -24.86 -32.40 9.07
CA GLN A 64 -24.70 -31.01 8.67
C GLN A 64 -23.20 -30.74 8.69
N ASP A 65 -22.64 -30.16 7.62
CA ASP A 65 -21.29 -29.59 7.66
C ASP A 65 -21.34 -28.48 8.71
N VAL A 66 -20.96 -28.81 9.95
CA VAL A 66 -20.78 -27.84 11.01
C VAL A 66 -19.48 -27.11 10.69
N ARG A 67 -19.59 -25.99 9.98
CA ARG A 67 -18.44 -25.12 9.74
C ARG A 67 -18.18 -24.28 10.99
N GLU A 68 -16.97 -24.35 11.53
CA GLU A 68 -16.56 -23.54 12.67
C GLU A 68 -16.30 -22.12 12.17
N THR A 69 -17.24 -21.21 12.45
CA THR A 69 -17.08 -19.78 12.17
C THR A 69 -16.57 -19.04 13.39
N VAL A 70 -15.85 -17.95 13.15
CA VAL A 70 -15.33 -17.03 14.16
C VAL A 70 -16.45 -16.09 14.57
N ALA A 71 -16.63 -15.88 15.88
CA ALA A 71 -17.64 -14.94 16.37
C ALA A 71 -17.33 -13.54 15.82
N SER A 72 -18.35 -12.83 15.32
CA SER A 72 -18.17 -11.58 14.59
C SER A 72 -17.44 -10.49 15.38
N ASP A 73 -17.51 -10.52 16.71
CA ASP A 73 -16.85 -9.60 17.63
C ASP A 73 -15.42 -10.02 18.02
N THR A 74 -14.93 -11.14 17.49
CA THR A 74 -13.58 -11.63 17.77
C THR A 74 -12.55 -10.66 17.21
N PRO A 75 -11.60 -10.15 18.03
CA PRO A 75 -10.58 -9.24 17.55
C PRO A 75 -9.48 -9.96 16.77
N TYR A 76 -9.07 -9.34 15.65
CA TYR A 76 -7.88 -9.62 14.86
C TYR A 76 -6.93 -8.44 14.97
N THR A 77 -5.68 -8.72 15.36
CA THR A 77 -4.65 -7.68 15.41
C THR A 77 -3.80 -7.79 14.16
N LEU A 78 -3.81 -6.73 13.35
CA LEU A 78 -2.95 -6.62 12.19
C LEU A 78 -1.80 -5.68 12.56
N SER A 79 -0.58 -6.20 12.50
CA SER A 79 0.65 -5.41 12.62
C SER A 79 1.24 -5.23 11.24
N GLY A 80 1.75 -4.05 10.93
CA GLY A 80 2.28 -3.77 9.61
C GLY A 80 3.30 -2.65 9.57
N HIS A 81 3.84 -2.45 8.38
CA HIS A 81 4.94 -1.52 8.14
C HIS A 81 4.62 -0.51 7.03
N GLY A 82 5.11 0.71 7.16
CA GLY A 82 5.01 1.75 6.14
C GLY A 82 3.59 2.30 5.93
N ASN A 83 3.48 3.21 4.97
CA ASN A 83 2.24 3.88 4.60
C ASN A 83 2.24 4.23 3.10
N GLY A 84 1.30 3.65 2.36
CA GLY A 84 1.24 3.72 0.91
C GLY A 84 1.66 2.41 0.23
N HIS A 85 1.79 2.49 -1.09
CA HIS A 85 2.10 1.34 -1.95
C HIS A 85 3.58 0.93 -1.93
N GLY A 86 4.48 1.74 -1.37
CA GLY A 86 5.90 1.40 -1.22
C GLY A 86 6.70 1.35 -2.52
N ARG A 87 6.15 1.79 -3.66
CA ARG A 87 6.87 1.82 -4.94
C ARG A 87 7.65 3.13 -5.06
N GLY A 88 8.87 3.02 -5.60
CA GLY A 88 9.80 4.14 -5.77
C GLY A 88 10.21 4.77 -4.43
N MET A 89 10.38 6.09 -4.41
CA MET A 89 10.94 6.81 -3.26
C MET A 89 10.00 6.83 -2.06
N GLY A 90 10.51 6.47 -0.89
CA GLY A 90 9.86 6.74 0.40
C GLY A 90 10.09 8.19 0.81
N GLN A 91 9.04 8.97 1.06
CA GLN A 91 9.19 10.38 1.42
C GLN A 91 9.87 10.54 2.79
N TRP A 92 9.44 9.77 3.79
CA TRP A 92 10.11 9.74 5.09
C TRP A 92 11.52 9.14 5.01
N GLY A 93 11.73 8.17 4.11
CA GLY A 93 13.04 7.61 3.83
C GLY A 93 14.02 8.64 3.27
N ALA A 94 13.62 9.35 2.21
CA ALA A 94 14.37 10.48 1.65
C ALA A 94 14.67 11.55 2.71
N TYR A 95 13.69 11.88 3.55
CA TYR A 95 13.89 12.80 4.68
C TYR A 95 14.93 12.28 5.68
N GLY A 96 14.85 11.02 6.11
CA GLY A 96 15.84 10.40 7.01
C GLY A 96 17.24 10.38 6.40
N TYR A 97 17.37 10.03 5.12
CA TYR A 97 18.66 10.07 4.41
C TYR A 97 19.24 11.49 4.32
N ALA A 98 18.42 12.48 3.97
CA ALA A 98 18.87 13.87 3.91
C ALA A 98 19.28 14.38 5.30
N LYS A 99 18.41 14.21 6.29
CA LYS A 99 18.58 14.77 7.64
C LYS A 99 19.67 14.08 8.45
N ASP A 100 19.61 12.75 8.58
CA ASP A 100 20.44 12.02 9.53
C ASP A 100 21.74 11.50 8.88
N GLN A 101 21.76 11.36 7.55
CA GLN A 101 22.92 10.86 6.82
C GLN A 101 23.55 11.89 5.86
N GLY A 102 22.96 13.07 5.69
CA GLY A 102 23.49 14.13 4.82
C GLY A 102 23.50 13.79 3.34
N TRP A 103 22.61 12.90 2.88
CA TRP A 103 22.56 12.53 1.47
C TRP A 103 22.02 13.68 0.62
N ALA A 104 22.72 13.97 -0.48
CA ALA A 104 22.22 14.87 -1.51
C ALA A 104 21.08 14.23 -2.31
N ALA A 105 20.22 15.05 -2.90
CA ALA A 105 19.06 14.64 -3.69
C ALA A 105 19.42 13.62 -4.78
N GLU A 106 20.53 13.82 -5.48
CA GLU A 106 20.99 12.94 -6.56
C GLU A 106 21.31 11.53 -6.06
N ARG A 107 21.87 11.42 -4.85
CA ARG A 107 22.14 10.13 -4.19
C ARG A 107 20.85 9.46 -3.74
N ILE A 108 19.93 10.23 -3.15
CA ILE A 108 18.60 9.73 -2.74
C ILE A 108 17.87 9.16 -3.95
N LEU A 109 17.81 9.91 -5.05
CA LEU A 109 17.16 9.48 -6.28
C LEU A 109 17.83 8.23 -6.88
N GLY A 110 19.16 8.20 -6.95
CA GLY A 110 19.90 7.04 -7.45
C GLY A 110 19.71 5.77 -6.63
N HIS A 111 19.42 5.90 -5.33
CA HIS A 111 19.09 4.79 -4.44
C HIS A 111 17.73 4.17 -4.76
N TYR A 112 16.69 4.99 -4.91
CA TYR A 112 15.33 4.49 -5.14
C TYR A 112 15.02 4.14 -6.60
N TYR A 113 15.63 4.83 -7.55
CA TYR A 113 15.30 4.73 -8.97
C TYR A 113 16.44 4.11 -9.77
N GLY A 114 16.97 2.98 -9.28
CA GLY A 114 18.04 2.24 -9.93
C GLY A 114 17.75 1.93 -11.41
N GLY A 115 18.76 2.06 -12.27
CA GLY A 115 18.61 1.88 -13.72
C GLY A 115 18.13 3.13 -14.47
N THR A 116 18.02 4.28 -13.80
CA THR A 116 17.77 5.58 -14.41
C THR A 116 19.00 6.47 -14.34
N THR A 117 19.00 7.54 -15.12
CA THR A 117 19.99 8.63 -15.03
C THR A 117 19.27 9.96 -14.86
N LEU A 118 19.97 10.95 -14.31
CA LEU A 118 19.48 12.33 -14.37
C LEU A 118 19.53 12.83 -15.82
N GLY A 119 18.48 13.55 -16.21
CA GLY A 119 18.33 14.19 -17.50
C GLY A 119 17.74 15.59 -17.36
N THR A 120 17.58 16.26 -18.49
CA THR A 120 16.98 17.59 -18.56
C THR A 120 15.72 17.55 -19.41
N LEU A 121 14.62 18.01 -18.84
CA LEU A 121 13.40 18.34 -19.53
C LEU A 121 13.51 19.80 -20.00
N ALA A 122 13.33 20.02 -21.31
CA ALA A 122 13.17 21.37 -21.83
C ALA A 122 11.91 22.02 -21.25
N ASP A 123 11.80 23.35 -21.32
CA ASP A 123 10.60 24.07 -20.87
C ASP A 123 9.35 23.42 -21.49
N ALA A 124 8.45 22.94 -20.63
CA ALA A 124 7.35 22.07 -21.01
C ALA A 124 6.07 22.49 -20.28
N GLN A 125 4.95 22.45 -21.02
CA GLN A 125 3.64 22.62 -20.45
C GLN A 125 3.03 21.29 -20.01
N ILE A 126 2.26 21.37 -18.93
CA ILE A 126 1.41 20.28 -18.42
C ILE A 126 -0.06 20.71 -18.43
N SER A 127 -0.94 19.75 -18.75
CA SER A 127 -2.39 19.90 -18.69
C SER A 127 -2.95 18.98 -17.61
N VAL A 128 -3.70 19.57 -16.67
CA VAL A 128 -4.22 18.89 -15.47
C VAL A 128 -5.75 18.94 -15.50
N ARG A 129 -6.41 17.79 -15.52
CA ARG A 129 -7.86 17.70 -15.32
C ARG A 129 -8.18 17.99 -13.85
N LEU A 130 -9.08 18.96 -13.62
CA LEU A 130 -9.58 19.29 -12.28
C LEU A 130 -10.84 18.45 -12.00
N GLN A 131 -10.68 17.28 -11.39
CA GLN A 131 -11.77 16.30 -11.27
C GLN A 131 -12.93 16.79 -10.41
N ALA A 132 -12.66 17.62 -9.41
CA ALA A 132 -13.71 18.25 -8.59
C ALA A 132 -14.61 19.22 -9.38
N ARG A 133 -14.22 19.57 -10.62
CA ARG A 133 -14.93 20.46 -11.54
C ARG A 133 -15.52 19.74 -12.75
N ASP A 134 -15.50 18.42 -12.75
CA ASP A 134 -16.16 17.64 -13.80
C ASP A 134 -17.65 18.00 -13.85
N ASP A 135 -18.14 18.18 -15.08
CA ASP A 135 -19.54 18.44 -15.43
C ASP A 135 -20.11 19.74 -14.80
N GLN A 136 -19.23 20.70 -14.46
CA GLN A 136 -19.58 22.03 -13.96
C GLN A 136 -19.22 23.12 -14.99
N PRO A 137 -19.92 24.27 -14.99
CA PRO A 137 -19.49 25.43 -15.77
C PRO A 137 -18.13 25.93 -15.29
N LEU A 138 -17.33 26.47 -16.21
CA LEU A 138 -16.06 27.11 -15.86
C LEU A 138 -16.27 28.61 -15.70
N ASP A 139 -16.24 29.06 -14.45
CA ASP A 139 -16.41 30.46 -14.07
C ASP A 139 -15.14 30.93 -13.37
N VAL A 140 -14.44 31.89 -13.98
CA VAL A 140 -13.07 32.26 -13.60
C VAL A 140 -12.93 33.78 -13.58
N TYR A 141 -12.15 34.30 -12.64
CA TYR A 141 -11.76 35.70 -12.61
C TYR A 141 -10.29 35.85 -12.18
N SER A 142 -9.76 37.07 -12.21
CA SER A 142 -8.42 37.38 -11.70
C SER A 142 -8.38 38.80 -11.15
N ASP A 143 -7.56 39.05 -10.13
CA ASP A 143 -7.41 40.37 -9.53
C ASP A 143 -6.73 41.36 -10.48
N ALA A 144 -5.89 40.87 -11.41
CA ALA A 144 -5.21 41.66 -12.43
C ALA A 144 -5.96 41.73 -13.76
N GLY A 145 -7.02 40.94 -13.91
CA GLY A 145 -7.69 40.70 -15.19
C GLY A 145 -7.18 39.45 -15.91
N ALA A 146 -7.69 39.22 -17.10
CA ALA A 146 -7.42 38.02 -17.90
C ALA A 146 -7.57 38.31 -19.40
N VAL A 147 -7.40 37.30 -20.24
CA VAL A 147 -7.65 37.35 -21.68
C VAL A 147 -8.53 36.15 -22.06
N VAL A 148 -9.55 36.38 -22.88
CA VAL A 148 -10.40 35.33 -23.45
C VAL A 148 -10.90 35.75 -24.82
N ALA A 149 -10.98 34.82 -25.77
CA ALA A 149 -11.34 35.12 -27.17
C ALA A 149 -10.49 36.25 -27.80
N GLY A 150 -9.21 36.33 -27.42
CA GLY A 150 -8.29 37.38 -27.87
C GLY A 150 -8.61 38.79 -27.34
N LYS A 151 -9.50 38.93 -26.35
CA LYS A 151 -9.93 40.20 -25.76
C LYS A 151 -9.52 40.28 -24.29
N PRO A 152 -9.08 41.46 -23.81
CA PRO A 152 -8.80 41.65 -22.39
C PRO A 152 -10.10 41.65 -21.57
N VAL A 153 -10.00 41.11 -20.37
CA VAL A 153 -11.02 41.10 -19.31
C VAL A 153 -10.47 41.90 -18.13
N GLY A 154 -11.26 42.84 -17.62
CA GLY A 154 -10.83 43.77 -16.60
C GLY A 154 -10.56 43.10 -15.24
N PRO A 155 -9.78 43.74 -14.35
CA PRO A 155 -9.62 43.33 -12.96
C PRO A 155 -10.96 43.01 -12.26
N GLY A 156 -11.09 41.81 -11.73
CA GLY A 156 -12.29 41.35 -11.01
C GLY A 156 -13.52 41.06 -11.90
N GLU A 157 -13.45 41.25 -13.22
CA GLU A 157 -14.46 40.75 -14.15
C GLU A 157 -14.33 39.23 -14.27
N ALA A 158 -15.47 38.54 -14.44
CA ALA A 158 -15.51 37.09 -14.50
C ALA A 158 -15.83 36.61 -15.92
N VAL A 159 -15.18 35.52 -16.31
CA VAL A 159 -15.36 34.81 -17.57
C VAL A 159 -16.08 33.50 -17.28
N HIS A 160 -17.15 33.25 -18.03
CA HIS A 160 -17.91 32.02 -18.01
C HIS A 160 -17.72 31.31 -19.35
N LEU A 161 -17.16 30.11 -19.32
CA LEU A 161 -16.95 29.27 -20.51
C LEU A 161 -17.92 28.08 -20.51
N THR A 162 -18.58 27.89 -21.64
CA THR A 162 -19.39 26.68 -21.92
C THR A 162 -18.88 26.03 -23.21
N PRO A 163 -18.36 24.79 -23.16
CA PRO A 163 -17.76 24.16 -24.34
C PRO A 163 -18.80 23.88 -25.43
N THR A 164 -18.34 23.89 -26.68
CA THR A 164 -19.13 23.59 -27.88
C THR A 164 -18.63 22.32 -28.58
N ALA A 165 -19.49 21.66 -29.35
CA ALA A 165 -19.20 20.36 -29.97
C ALA A 165 -18.10 20.40 -31.04
N ASP A 166 -17.77 21.59 -31.55
CA ASP A 166 -16.68 21.85 -32.48
C ASP A 166 -15.32 22.07 -31.79
N GLY A 167 -15.24 21.90 -30.47
CA GLY A 167 -14.02 22.05 -29.68
C GLY A 167 -13.75 23.47 -29.19
N GLY A 168 -14.66 24.42 -29.47
CA GLY A 168 -14.61 25.79 -28.95
C GLY A 168 -15.36 25.98 -27.63
N ALA A 169 -15.67 27.24 -27.32
CA ALA A 169 -16.53 27.61 -26.20
C ALA A 169 -17.36 28.87 -26.51
N ASN A 170 -18.57 28.91 -25.95
CA ASN A 170 -19.30 30.16 -25.75
C ASN A 170 -18.69 30.91 -24.56
N VAL A 171 -18.50 32.21 -24.73
CA VAL A 171 -17.89 33.11 -23.75
C VAL A 171 -18.95 34.11 -23.27
N VAL A 172 -19.10 34.22 -21.96
CA VAL A 172 -19.85 35.31 -21.32
C VAL A 172 -18.94 35.99 -20.32
N VAL A 173 -18.81 37.32 -20.39
CA VAL A 173 -18.05 38.10 -19.43
C VAL A 173 -18.99 38.98 -18.62
N THR A 174 -18.83 38.98 -17.30
CA THR A 174 -19.70 39.65 -16.34
C THR A 174 -18.92 40.54 -15.38
N ARG A 175 -19.62 41.49 -14.74
CA ARG A 175 -19.07 42.27 -13.63
C ARG A 175 -18.97 41.41 -12.37
N GLY A 176 -17.81 40.78 -12.16
CA GLY A 176 -17.62 39.79 -11.11
C GLY A 176 -18.50 38.55 -11.31
N CYS A 177 -18.32 37.53 -10.47
CA CYS A 177 -18.86 36.18 -10.71
C CYS A 177 -20.39 36.05 -10.85
N ALA A 178 -21.16 37.06 -10.46
CA ALA A 178 -22.62 37.02 -10.50
C ALA A 178 -23.25 38.37 -10.92
N GLY A 179 -22.48 39.28 -11.50
CA GLY A 179 -22.97 40.59 -11.92
C GLY A 179 -23.58 40.59 -13.32
N GLU A 180 -23.87 41.78 -13.83
CA GLU A 180 -24.41 41.92 -15.18
C GLU A 180 -23.42 41.49 -16.27
N VAL A 181 -23.98 40.97 -17.37
CA VAL A 181 -23.22 40.67 -18.58
C VAL A 181 -22.68 41.95 -19.18
N LEU A 182 -21.35 41.99 -19.36
CA LEU A 182 -20.64 43.06 -20.03
C LEU A 182 -20.59 42.81 -21.54
N TRP A 183 -20.29 41.58 -21.94
CA TRP A 183 -20.29 41.15 -23.33
C TRP A 183 -20.33 39.62 -23.46
N GLN A 184 -20.61 39.14 -24.67
CA GLN A 184 -20.66 37.71 -25.03
C GLN A 184 -19.97 37.49 -26.38
N ASP A 185 -19.40 36.31 -26.58
CA ASP A 185 -18.76 35.90 -27.83
C ASP A 185 -18.68 34.36 -27.95
N ALA A 186 -18.07 33.87 -29.02
CA ALA A 186 -17.62 32.49 -29.16
C ALA A 186 -16.12 32.45 -29.49
N THR A 187 -15.45 31.35 -29.15
CA THR A 187 -14.01 31.17 -29.42
C THR A 187 -13.69 29.73 -29.77
N ASP A 188 -12.72 29.55 -30.67
CA ASP A 188 -12.05 28.28 -30.96
C ASP A 188 -10.88 27.98 -30.01
N HIS A 189 -10.53 28.93 -29.13
CA HIS A 189 -9.56 28.79 -28.05
C HIS A 189 -10.31 28.78 -26.71
N PRO A 190 -10.80 27.61 -26.23
CA PRO A 190 -11.70 27.50 -25.08
C PRO A 190 -10.99 27.67 -23.72
N TRP A 191 -10.15 28.70 -23.61
CA TRP A 191 -9.29 28.98 -22.47
C TRP A 191 -9.45 30.43 -22.02
N VAL A 192 -9.44 30.60 -20.70
CA VAL A 192 -9.18 31.87 -20.04
C VAL A 192 -7.68 31.90 -19.78
N ASP A 193 -6.99 32.84 -20.42
CA ASP A 193 -5.56 33.06 -20.27
C ASP A 193 -5.32 34.16 -19.21
N PRO A 194 -4.26 34.07 -18.40
CA PRO A 194 -3.79 35.18 -17.59
C PRO A 194 -3.32 36.35 -18.49
N VAL A 195 -3.18 37.54 -17.90
CA VAL A 195 -2.69 38.74 -18.64
C VAL A 195 -1.30 38.56 -19.24
N ASP A 196 -0.47 37.73 -18.60
CA ASP A 196 0.80 37.26 -19.11
C ASP A 196 0.84 35.73 -19.03
N LEU A 197 1.18 35.08 -20.15
CA LEU A 197 1.31 33.62 -20.25
C LEU A 197 2.65 33.11 -19.70
N THR A 198 3.64 33.97 -19.45
CA THR A 198 4.96 33.55 -18.95
C THR A 198 4.89 32.87 -17.56
N PRO A 199 5.82 31.95 -17.24
CA PRO A 199 5.89 31.32 -15.91
C PRO A 199 6.26 32.31 -14.79
N ASP A 200 6.15 31.89 -13.53
CA ASP A 200 6.54 32.69 -12.35
C ASP A 200 5.78 34.01 -12.18
N ARG A 201 4.54 34.03 -12.67
CA ARG A 201 3.63 35.19 -12.57
C ARG A 201 3.30 35.55 -11.11
N PRO A 202 3.01 36.83 -10.80
CA PRO A 202 2.64 37.25 -9.46
C PRO A 202 1.23 36.77 -9.08
N ALA A 203 0.97 36.61 -7.78
CA ALA A 203 -0.25 36.00 -7.27
C ALA A 203 -1.55 36.72 -7.68
N ASN A 204 -1.50 38.02 -7.93
CA ASN A 204 -2.67 38.80 -8.39
C ASN A 204 -3.06 38.49 -9.85
N GLU A 205 -2.19 37.85 -10.63
CA GLU A 205 -2.46 37.41 -12.00
C GLU A 205 -2.96 35.96 -12.07
N HIS A 206 -3.03 35.26 -10.93
CA HIS A 206 -3.55 33.90 -10.89
C HIS A 206 -5.05 33.90 -11.18
N LEU A 207 -5.48 32.92 -11.99
CA LEU A 207 -6.88 32.71 -12.29
C LEU A 207 -7.56 32.02 -11.10
N LYS A 208 -8.67 32.58 -10.63
CA LYS A 208 -9.43 32.06 -9.48
C LYS A 208 -10.78 31.54 -9.92
N LEU A 209 -11.16 30.39 -9.39
CA LEU A 209 -12.51 29.87 -9.58
C LEU A 209 -13.50 30.75 -8.81
N CYS A 210 -14.58 31.16 -9.47
CA CYS A 210 -15.68 31.88 -8.81
C CYS A 210 -16.29 31.07 -7.65
N ALA A 211 -16.26 29.74 -7.76
CA ALA A 211 -16.60 28.85 -6.66
C ALA A 211 -15.36 28.56 -5.80
N GLY A 212 -15.36 29.06 -4.56
CA GLY A 212 -14.36 28.71 -3.54
C GLY A 212 -13.05 29.52 -3.60
N ASP A 213 -12.88 30.39 -4.58
CA ASP A 213 -11.76 31.33 -4.70
C ASP A 213 -10.36 30.67 -4.80
N THR A 214 -10.30 29.42 -5.27
CA THR A 214 -9.03 28.69 -5.40
C THR A 214 -8.21 29.28 -6.56
N PRO A 215 -6.96 29.75 -6.33
CA PRO A 215 -6.11 30.34 -7.34
C PRO A 215 -5.26 29.30 -8.09
N TYR A 216 -5.18 29.43 -9.41
CA TYR A 216 -4.40 28.59 -10.32
C TYR A 216 -3.45 29.44 -11.16
N ARG A 217 -2.23 28.93 -11.36
CA ARG A 217 -1.28 29.48 -12.34
C ARG A 217 -1.67 29.02 -13.75
N GLY A 218 -1.20 29.75 -14.74
CA GLY A 218 -1.46 29.44 -16.16
C GLY A 218 -2.92 29.64 -16.54
N ALA A 219 -3.33 28.97 -17.61
CA ALA A 219 -4.67 29.08 -18.19
C ALA A 219 -5.64 28.06 -17.59
N LEU A 220 -6.93 28.42 -17.56
CA LEU A 220 -8.03 27.51 -17.23
C LEU A 220 -8.96 27.42 -18.42
N GLY A 221 -9.34 26.21 -18.81
CA GLY A 221 -10.19 25.99 -19.97
C GLY A 221 -11.12 24.81 -19.82
N VAL A 222 -11.98 24.68 -20.82
CA VAL A 222 -12.97 23.60 -20.93
C VAL A 222 -12.62 22.67 -22.08
N ALA A 223 -12.84 21.38 -21.88
CA ALA A 223 -12.74 20.35 -22.91
C ALA A 223 -13.97 19.43 -22.86
N LEU A 224 -14.26 18.76 -23.97
CA LEU A 224 -15.28 17.72 -24.04
C LEU A 224 -14.63 16.34 -24.08
N ASP A 225 -15.15 15.44 -23.25
CA ASP A 225 -14.87 14.02 -23.23
C ASP A 225 -16.17 13.30 -23.63
N GLY A 226 -16.36 13.12 -24.94
CA GLY A 226 -17.67 12.83 -25.50
C GLY A 226 -18.66 13.97 -25.24
N ALA A 227 -19.66 13.73 -24.39
CA ALA A 227 -20.62 14.76 -23.96
C ALA A 227 -20.31 15.34 -22.57
N ALA A 228 -19.32 14.78 -21.85
CA ALA A 228 -18.96 15.22 -20.51
C ALA A 228 -18.08 16.47 -20.57
N VAL A 229 -18.34 17.42 -19.68
CA VAL A 229 -17.57 18.67 -19.61
C VAL A 229 -16.41 18.49 -18.64
N ARG A 230 -15.21 18.81 -19.09
CA ARG A 230 -13.98 18.73 -18.29
C ARG A 230 -13.38 20.11 -18.11
N THR A 231 -12.97 20.42 -16.88
CA THR A 231 -12.15 21.59 -16.60
C THR A 231 -10.68 21.18 -16.62
N VAL A 232 -9.86 21.93 -17.34
CA VAL A 232 -8.43 21.68 -17.50
C VAL A 232 -7.64 22.92 -17.10
N ASN A 233 -6.57 22.72 -16.34
CA ASN A 233 -5.57 23.75 -16.07
C ASN A 233 -4.31 23.47 -16.90
N VAL A 234 -3.86 24.45 -17.68
CA VAL A 234 -2.63 24.37 -18.49
C VAL A 234 -1.62 25.38 -17.99
N LEU A 235 -0.43 24.91 -17.63
CA LEU A 235 0.62 25.72 -17.02
C LEU A 235 2.01 25.15 -17.29
N ASP A 236 3.03 25.94 -16.96
CA ASP A 236 4.42 25.50 -16.99
C ASP A 236 4.67 24.37 -15.98
N MET A 237 5.53 23.42 -16.33
CA MET A 237 5.84 22.26 -15.48
C MET A 237 6.36 22.67 -14.09
N ASP A 238 7.23 23.67 -13.99
CA ASP A 238 7.75 24.07 -12.68
C ASP A 238 6.71 24.90 -11.89
N ASP A 239 5.88 25.73 -12.56
CA ASP A 239 4.72 26.39 -11.92
C ASP A 239 3.75 25.34 -11.31
N TYR A 240 3.52 24.23 -12.01
CA TYR A 240 2.71 23.11 -11.50
C TYR A 240 3.34 22.48 -10.25
N LEU A 241 4.66 22.28 -10.25
CA LEU A 241 5.37 21.70 -9.10
C LEU A 241 5.36 22.60 -7.86
N LEU A 242 5.21 23.91 -8.01
CA LEU A 242 4.99 24.81 -6.87
C LEU A 242 3.72 24.44 -6.08
N GLY A 243 2.69 23.93 -6.76
CA GLY A 243 1.47 23.41 -6.13
C GLY A 243 1.58 21.96 -5.64
N VAL A 244 2.29 21.09 -6.37
CA VAL A 244 2.39 19.66 -6.06
C VAL A 244 3.33 19.36 -4.90
N VAL A 245 4.56 19.90 -4.92
CA VAL A 245 5.59 19.55 -3.92
C VAL A 245 5.13 19.83 -2.48
N PRO A 246 4.53 20.99 -2.15
CA PRO A 246 4.00 21.22 -0.79
C PRO A 246 2.70 20.46 -0.48
N ALA A 247 2.00 19.93 -1.48
CA ALA A 247 0.85 19.05 -1.27
C ALA A 247 1.27 17.62 -0.91
N GLU A 248 2.41 17.16 -1.43
CA GLU A 248 2.95 15.82 -1.21
C GLU A 248 3.91 15.76 -0.02
N ALA A 249 4.84 16.72 0.10
CA ALA A 249 5.88 16.73 1.12
C ALA A 249 5.75 17.91 2.10
N LYS A 250 6.27 17.73 3.31
CA LYS A 250 6.22 18.77 4.36
C LYS A 250 7.29 19.83 4.11
N ALA A 251 6.89 21.05 3.79
CA ALA A 251 7.80 22.17 3.58
C ALA A 251 8.77 22.41 4.76
N GLY A 252 8.29 22.24 6.00
CA GLY A 252 9.09 22.40 7.22
C GLY A 252 10.26 21.40 7.37
N TRP A 253 10.33 20.36 6.54
CA TRP A 253 11.51 19.49 6.50
C TRP A 253 12.77 20.24 6.08
N ALA A 254 12.67 21.31 5.28
CA ALA A 254 13.82 22.14 4.93
C ALA A 254 14.54 22.68 6.16
N ASP A 255 13.78 23.05 7.20
CA ASP A 255 14.30 23.67 8.42
C ASP A 255 14.96 22.67 9.38
N THR A 256 14.77 21.37 9.13
CA THR A 256 15.26 20.29 9.99
C THR A 256 16.23 19.35 9.27
N GLY A 257 16.92 19.84 8.23
CA GLY A 257 17.94 19.08 7.47
C GLY A 257 17.41 18.30 6.28
N GLY A 258 16.13 18.42 5.96
CA GLY A 258 15.44 17.71 4.87
C GLY A 258 15.35 18.45 3.55
N ALA A 259 16.12 19.52 3.34
CA ALA A 259 16.08 20.30 2.08
C ALA A 259 16.39 19.44 0.84
N GLU A 260 17.36 18.53 0.94
CA GLU A 260 17.71 17.59 -0.13
C GLU A 260 16.61 16.57 -0.42
N ALA A 261 15.79 16.22 0.58
CA ALA A 261 14.61 15.38 0.38
C ALA A 261 13.53 16.11 -0.44
N LEU A 262 13.34 17.42 -0.21
CA LEU A 262 12.43 18.24 -1.00
C LEU A 262 12.93 18.41 -2.45
N ARG A 263 14.25 18.55 -2.65
CA ARG A 263 14.87 18.56 -3.98
C ARG A 263 14.64 17.23 -4.71
N ALA A 264 14.84 16.10 -4.02
CA ALA A 264 14.54 14.78 -4.58
C ALA A 264 13.04 14.64 -4.91
N GLN A 265 12.15 15.11 -4.03
CA GLN A 265 10.70 15.13 -4.28
C GLN A 265 10.34 15.93 -5.53
N ALA A 266 10.94 17.11 -5.72
CA ALA A 266 10.69 17.93 -6.90
C ALA A 266 11.10 17.22 -8.20
N VAL A 267 12.26 16.57 -8.22
CA VAL A 267 12.73 15.81 -9.39
C VAL A 267 11.85 14.58 -9.66
N ALA A 268 11.50 13.81 -8.63
CA ALA A 268 10.62 12.65 -8.77
C ALA A 268 9.23 13.08 -9.28
N ALA A 269 8.66 14.14 -8.68
CA ALA A 269 7.36 14.67 -9.08
C ALA A 269 7.37 15.18 -10.54
N ARG A 270 8.41 15.91 -10.96
CA ARG A 270 8.60 16.37 -12.34
C ARG A 270 8.68 15.20 -13.31
N SER A 271 9.46 14.18 -12.97
CA SER A 271 9.68 13.01 -13.81
C SER A 271 8.39 12.23 -14.03
N TYR A 272 7.65 12.00 -12.94
CA TYR A 272 6.34 11.39 -12.98
C TYR A 272 5.39 12.18 -13.89
N ALA A 273 5.23 13.48 -13.63
CA ALA A 273 4.35 14.35 -14.40
C ALA A 273 4.74 14.44 -15.89
N ALA A 274 6.04 14.36 -16.22
CA ALA A 274 6.52 14.37 -17.60
C ALA A 274 6.32 13.04 -18.34
N ALA A 275 6.22 11.92 -17.61
CA ALA A 275 5.94 10.59 -18.16
C ALA A 275 4.43 10.32 -18.34
N GLU A 276 3.58 11.16 -17.73
CA GLU A 276 2.12 11.04 -17.77
C GLU A 276 1.54 11.47 -19.13
N ASN A 277 0.55 10.69 -19.59
CA ASN A 277 -0.20 10.96 -20.82
C ASN A 277 -1.56 10.23 -20.75
N ARG A 278 -2.39 10.61 -19.78
CA ARG A 278 -3.63 9.89 -19.44
C ARG A 278 -4.73 10.06 -20.48
N GLU A 279 -5.02 11.30 -20.84
CA GLU A 279 -6.12 11.65 -21.74
C GLU A 279 -5.64 12.61 -22.82
N GLU A 280 -6.34 12.67 -23.95
CA GLU A 280 -6.00 13.58 -25.05
C GLU A 280 -6.10 15.06 -24.60
N TYR A 281 -7.08 15.38 -23.77
CA TYR A 281 -7.31 16.74 -23.27
C TYR A 281 -6.51 17.09 -22.00
N ALA A 282 -5.96 16.09 -21.30
CA ALA A 282 -5.22 16.31 -20.06
C ALA A 282 -4.16 15.21 -19.84
N LYS A 283 -2.90 15.62 -19.71
CA LYS A 283 -1.79 14.71 -19.45
C LYS A 283 -1.92 14.03 -18.09
N THR A 284 -2.45 14.73 -17.09
CA THR A 284 -2.59 14.25 -15.70
C THR A 284 -3.90 14.71 -15.04
N CYS A 285 -4.12 14.33 -13.79
CA CYS A 285 -5.26 14.73 -12.94
C CYS A 285 -4.80 15.29 -11.59
N ASP A 286 -5.71 15.91 -10.84
CA ASP A 286 -5.43 16.64 -9.59
C ASP A 286 -5.59 15.81 -8.29
N THR A 287 -5.80 14.50 -8.42
CA THR A 287 -6.09 13.60 -7.29
C THR A 287 -4.93 12.65 -6.97
N GLN A 288 -5.07 11.90 -5.87
CA GLN A 288 -4.10 10.87 -5.45
C GLN A 288 -3.92 9.72 -6.47
N SER A 289 -4.81 9.59 -7.45
CA SER A 289 -4.61 8.68 -8.58
C SER A 289 -3.46 9.13 -9.48
N CYS A 290 -3.14 10.41 -9.44
CA CYS A 290 -2.07 11.08 -10.16
C CYS A 290 -1.10 11.69 -9.14
N GLN A 291 -1.11 13.02 -8.97
CA GLN A 291 -0.45 13.74 -7.90
C GLN A 291 -1.46 14.74 -7.33
N VAL A 292 -1.42 14.97 -6.02
CA VAL A 292 -2.31 15.95 -5.41
C VAL A 292 -1.93 17.35 -5.90
N TYR A 293 -2.86 18.00 -6.59
CA TYR A 293 -2.67 19.35 -7.11
C TYR A 293 -3.85 20.24 -6.73
N GLY A 294 -3.60 21.29 -5.95
CA GLY A 294 -4.63 22.19 -5.42
C GLY A 294 -4.57 23.60 -5.98
N GLY A 295 -3.84 23.83 -7.07
CA GLY A 295 -3.44 25.17 -7.50
C GLY A 295 -2.35 25.79 -6.63
N SER A 296 -2.33 27.12 -6.56
CA SER A 296 -1.24 27.92 -5.99
C SER A 296 -1.42 28.33 -4.52
N ALA A 297 -2.55 28.00 -3.89
CA ALA A 297 -2.86 28.46 -2.53
C ALA A 297 -1.93 27.91 -1.44
N LYS A 298 -1.26 26.78 -1.69
CA LYS A 298 -0.39 26.08 -0.72
C LYS A 298 1.10 26.20 -1.06
N GLU A 299 1.46 27.08 -1.98
CA GLU A 299 2.87 27.35 -2.30
C GLU A 299 3.62 27.80 -1.04
N ASP A 300 4.82 27.23 -0.85
CA ASP A 300 5.70 27.55 0.27
C ASP A 300 7.09 27.91 -0.26
N PRO A 301 7.75 28.97 0.25
CA PRO A 301 9.10 29.35 -0.20
C PRO A 301 10.12 28.21 -0.10
N ARG A 302 10.03 27.36 0.93
CA ARG A 302 10.98 26.25 1.14
C ARG A 302 10.87 25.17 0.07
N THR A 303 9.64 24.82 -0.34
CA THR A 303 9.43 23.88 -1.45
C THR A 303 9.66 24.55 -2.81
N THR A 304 9.38 25.86 -2.90
CA THR A 304 9.69 26.68 -4.08
C THR A 304 11.18 26.66 -4.39
N ASP A 305 12.03 26.81 -3.38
CA ASP A 305 13.49 26.73 -3.52
C ASP A 305 13.93 25.35 -4.02
N ALA A 306 13.30 24.28 -3.53
CA ALA A 306 13.57 22.91 -3.99
C ALA A 306 13.18 22.69 -5.47
N VAL A 307 12.02 23.22 -5.91
CA VAL A 307 11.59 23.17 -7.31
C VAL A 307 12.56 23.96 -8.19
N ARG A 308 12.84 25.22 -7.82
CA ARG A 308 13.69 26.12 -8.61
C ARG A 308 15.14 25.66 -8.69
N SER A 309 15.72 25.17 -7.59
CA SER A 309 17.10 24.64 -7.58
C SER A 309 17.26 23.33 -8.35
N THR A 310 16.15 22.68 -8.73
CA THR A 310 16.13 21.46 -9.55
C THR A 310 15.49 21.68 -10.91
N LYS A 311 15.32 22.94 -11.36
CA LYS A 311 14.64 23.30 -12.60
C LYS A 311 15.06 22.40 -13.77
N GLY A 312 14.06 21.85 -14.47
CA GLY A 312 14.23 20.97 -15.62
C GLY A 312 14.89 19.61 -15.32
N THR A 313 15.32 19.31 -14.08
CA THR A 313 15.97 18.03 -13.78
C THR A 313 14.94 16.92 -13.65
N ILE A 314 15.13 15.82 -14.37
CA ILE A 314 14.27 14.64 -14.36
C ILE A 314 15.08 13.35 -14.23
N LEU A 315 14.40 12.26 -13.88
CA LEU A 315 14.86 10.89 -14.02
C LEU A 315 14.46 10.39 -15.40
N ALA A 316 15.42 9.80 -16.10
CA ALA A 316 15.23 9.29 -17.45
C ALA A 316 15.80 7.88 -17.62
N LYS A 317 15.16 7.12 -18.52
CA LYS A 317 15.59 5.81 -19.01
C LYS A 317 15.46 5.84 -20.53
N ASP A 318 16.51 5.49 -21.25
CA ASP A 318 16.57 5.60 -22.72
C ASP A 318 16.20 7.01 -23.25
N ASN A 319 16.68 8.05 -22.57
CA ASN A 319 16.38 9.47 -22.83
C ASN A 319 14.89 9.87 -22.73
N LYS A 320 14.05 9.06 -22.08
CA LYS A 320 12.64 9.36 -21.82
C LYS A 320 12.40 9.53 -20.32
N PRO A 321 11.54 10.48 -19.90
CA PRO A 321 11.12 10.58 -18.50
C PRO A 321 10.51 9.26 -18.02
N VAL A 322 10.74 8.94 -16.74
CA VAL A 322 10.14 7.77 -16.10
C VAL A 322 9.05 8.17 -15.12
N ALA A 323 8.04 7.31 -14.97
CA ALA A 323 7.02 7.44 -13.94
C ALA A 323 7.64 7.18 -12.55
N ALA A 324 8.30 8.18 -11.98
CA ALA A 324 8.99 8.11 -10.70
C ALA A 324 8.00 8.16 -9.53
N GLU A 325 7.30 7.04 -9.31
CA GLU A 325 6.36 6.90 -8.19
C GLU A 325 7.05 7.15 -6.84
N PHE A 326 6.27 7.60 -5.86
CA PHE A 326 6.72 7.78 -4.48
C PHE A 326 5.59 7.49 -3.50
N SER A 327 5.92 7.16 -2.26
CA SER A 327 4.95 6.86 -1.21
C SER A 327 5.36 7.46 0.13
N SER A 328 4.41 7.65 1.05
CA SER A 328 4.71 8.32 2.32
C SER A 328 5.81 7.61 3.09
N SER A 329 5.68 6.29 3.29
CA SER A 329 6.63 5.49 4.05
C SER A 329 6.73 4.08 3.48
N THR A 330 7.96 3.59 3.32
CA THR A 330 8.25 2.29 2.70
C THR A 330 8.11 1.14 3.69
N GLY A 331 8.21 1.39 5.00
CA GLY A 331 8.25 0.36 6.03
C GLY A 331 9.63 -0.31 6.13
N GLY A 332 10.68 0.35 5.65
CA GLY A 332 12.05 -0.16 5.65
C GLY A 332 12.49 -0.87 4.36
N TYR A 333 11.58 -1.08 3.41
CA TYR A 333 11.90 -1.67 2.10
C TYR A 333 10.90 -1.24 1.02
N THR A 334 11.38 -0.92 -0.18
CA THR A 334 10.49 -0.63 -1.31
C THR A 334 9.86 -1.91 -1.86
N ALA A 335 8.68 -1.78 -2.46
CA ALA A 335 7.91 -2.90 -3.00
C ALA A 335 8.56 -3.53 -4.25
N GLY A 336 9.47 -2.82 -4.91
CA GLY A 336 9.98 -3.15 -6.24
C GLY A 336 8.96 -2.89 -7.36
N GLY A 337 9.19 -3.48 -8.53
CA GLY A 337 8.35 -3.32 -9.72
C GLY A 337 9.16 -2.76 -10.89
N GLU A 338 8.78 -1.57 -11.37
CA GLU A 338 9.53 -0.87 -12.44
C GLU A 338 10.98 -0.56 -12.00
N PHE A 339 11.14 -0.19 -10.73
CA PHE A 339 12.45 0.01 -10.11
C PHE A 339 12.79 -1.18 -9.20
N PRO A 340 14.08 -1.54 -9.06
CA PRO A 340 14.50 -2.57 -8.13
C PRO A 340 13.99 -2.32 -6.71
N ALA A 341 13.65 -3.39 -5.98
CA ALA A 341 13.38 -3.28 -4.56
C ALA A 341 14.69 -2.94 -3.82
N VAL A 342 14.64 -1.95 -2.92
CA VAL A 342 15.80 -1.51 -2.14
C VAL A 342 15.43 -1.35 -0.68
N GLU A 343 16.40 -1.63 0.19
CA GLU A 343 16.30 -1.36 1.62
C GLU A 343 16.24 0.16 1.84
N ASP A 344 15.35 0.59 2.74
CA ASP A 344 15.12 1.99 3.05
C ASP A 344 15.34 2.25 4.55
N GLN A 345 16.62 2.34 4.92
CA GLN A 345 17.04 2.61 6.30
C GLN A 345 16.65 4.01 6.77
N GLY A 346 16.47 4.95 5.84
CA GLY A 346 16.02 6.31 6.15
C GLY A 346 14.59 6.32 6.69
N ASP A 347 13.76 5.34 6.34
CA ASP A 347 12.33 5.30 6.70
C ASP A 347 12.08 5.08 8.20
N THR A 348 13.10 4.72 8.97
CA THR A 348 13.01 4.53 10.43
C THR A 348 12.54 5.79 11.18
N VAL A 349 12.69 6.98 10.60
CA VAL A 349 12.16 8.24 11.18
C VAL A 349 10.67 8.44 10.94
N SER A 350 10.04 7.60 10.12
CA SER A 350 8.62 7.68 9.80
C SER A 350 7.77 7.36 11.03
N PRO A 351 6.78 8.19 11.39
CA PRO A 351 5.81 7.85 12.43
C PRO A 351 4.86 6.72 11.99
N ASN A 352 4.93 6.30 10.72
CA ASN A 352 4.20 5.17 10.18
C ASN A 352 5.13 4.03 9.75
N HIS A 353 6.39 4.02 10.19
CA HIS A 353 7.32 2.93 9.90
C HIS A 353 6.72 1.60 10.35
N ASP A 354 6.18 1.58 11.57
CA ASP A 354 5.40 0.49 12.13
C ASP A 354 3.99 0.98 12.48
N TRP A 355 3.01 0.08 12.42
CA TRP A 355 1.66 0.35 12.87
C TRP A 355 0.93 -0.93 13.30
N THR A 356 -0.09 -0.75 14.12
CA THR A 356 -1.01 -1.83 14.52
C THR A 356 -2.44 -1.32 14.39
N VAL A 357 -3.36 -2.19 13.96
CA VAL A 357 -4.80 -1.95 13.96
C VAL A 357 -5.52 -3.20 14.45
N THR A 358 -6.61 -3.00 15.18
CA THR A 358 -7.51 -4.08 15.57
C THR A 358 -8.78 -3.99 14.76
N LEU A 359 -9.13 -5.07 14.07
CA LEU A 359 -10.39 -5.25 13.35
C LEU A 359 -11.15 -6.41 13.97
N THR A 360 -12.45 -6.46 13.81
CA THR A 360 -13.23 -7.64 14.21
C THR A 360 -13.33 -8.65 13.06
N ALA A 361 -13.63 -9.90 13.39
CA ALA A 361 -13.94 -10.93 12.40
C ALA A 361 -15.09 -10.49 11.48
N GLY A 362 -16.08 -9.78 12.03
CA GLY A 362 -17.20 -9.19 11.29
C GLY A 362 -16.79 -8.08 10.32
N ASP A 363 -15.82 -7.24 10.69
CA ASP A 363 -15.28 -6.20 9.80
C ASP A 363 -14.59 -6.83 8.58
N ILE A 364 -13.76 -7.84 8.81
CA ILE A 364 -13.06 -8.59 7.75
C ILE A 364 -14.09 -9.32 6.87
N ALA A 365 -15.00 -10.08 7.47
CA ALA A 365 -16.07 -10.78 6.76
C ALA A 365 -16.87 -9.85 5.84
N SER A 366 -17.29 -8.69 6.36
CA SER A 366 -18.08 -7.70 5.63
C SER A 366 -17.29 -7.08 4.48
N ALA A 367 -16.01 -6.77 4.70
CA ALA A 367 -15.14 -6.19 3.69
C ALA A 367 -14.93 -7.11 2.47
N PHE A 368 -15.00 -8.43 2.67
CA PHE A 368 -14.82 -9.43 1.62
C PHE A 368 -16.12 -10.12 1.17
N ASN A 369 -17.27 -9.79 1.79
CA ASN A 369 -18.58 -10.38 1.49
C ASN A 369 -18.61 -11.92 1.55
N VAL A 370 -18.03 -12.50 2.61
CA VAL A 370 -17.87 -13.97 2.77
C VAL A 370 -18.85 -14.60 3.77
N GLY A 371 -19.82 -13.85 4.30
CA GLY A 371 -20.65 -14.31 5.41
C GLY A 371 -19.87 -14.30 6.72
N ASP A 372 -20.12 -15.25 7.63
CA ASP A 372 -19.35 -15.33 8.88
C ASP A 372 -17.93 -15.81 8.60
N LEU A 373 -16.92 -15.10 9.13
CA LEU A 373 -15.51 -15.40 8.88
C LEU A 373 -15.14 -16.80 9.40
N GLU A 374 -14.46 -17.59 8.58
CA GLU A 374 -13.86 -18.88 8.96
C GLU A 374 -12.33 -18.75 9.06
N SER A 375 -11.67 -18.17 8.06
CA SER A 375 -10.23 -17.86 8.11
C SER A 375 -9.85 -16.62 7.30
N PHE A 376 -8.75 -15.97 7.71
CA PHE A 376 -8.10 -14.89 6.98
C PHE A 376 -6.59 -15.16 6.94
N GLU A 377 -6.09 -15.53 5.76
CA GLU A 377 -4.73 -16.01 5.58
C GLU A 377 -3.98 -15.16 4.57
N VAL A 378 -2.75 -14.80 4.91
CA VAL A 378 -1.77 -14.28 3.94
C VAL A 378 -1.18 -15.48 3.21
N VAL A 379 -1.40 -15.56 1.88
CA VAL A 379 -0.97 -16.71 1.08
C VAL A 379 0.35 -16.49 0.36
N THR A 380 0.62 -15.25 -0.06
CA THR A 380 1.86 -14.90 -0.79
C THR A 380 2.39 -13.53 -0.39
N ARG A 381 3.71 -13.38 -0.46
CA ARG A 381 4.43 -12.13 -0.19
C ARG A 381 5.51 -11.86 -1.23
N ASN A 382 6.02 -10.63 -1.26
CA ASN A 382 7.10 -10.24 -2.16
C ASN A 382 8.52 -10.63 -1.65
N ASN A 383 8.65 -11.09 -0.41
CA ASN A 383 9.90 -11.53 0.23
C ASN A 383 10.95 -10.43 0.42
N PHE A 384 10.52 -9.17 0.53
CA PHE A 384 11.42 -8.04 0.79
C PHE A 384 11.20 -7.47 2.20
N GLY A 385 12.22 -7.58 3.05
CA GLY A 385 12.20 -7.09 4.43
C GLY A 385 11.67 -8.10 5.45
N VAL A 386 11.39 -7.59 6.66
CA VAL A 386 10.86 -8.38 7.78
C VAL A 386 9.50 -9.02 7.45
N ASP A 387 9.15 -10.11 8.15
CA ASP A 387 7.91 -10.86 7.97
C ASP A 387 7.64 -11.38 6.54
N GLY A 388 8.69 -11.44 5.71
CA GLY A 388 8.57 -11.80 4.29
C GLY A 388 8.01 -10.66 3.43
N GLY A 389 7.93 -9.43 3.94
CA GLY A 389 7.59 -8.25 3.16
C GLY A 389 6.10 -8.04 2.90
N ARG A 390 5.81 -7.25 1.86
CA ARG A 390 4.45 -6.88 1.44
C ARG A 390 3.66 -8.10 1.00
N VAL A 391 2.41 -8.14 1.45
CA VAL A 391 1.43 -9.15 1.06
C VAL A 391 1.10 -8.98 -0.42
N THR A 392 1.24 -10.04 -1.21
CA THR A 392 0.84 -10.06 -2.62
C THR A 392 -0.48 -10.79 -2.83
N GLY A 393 -0.89 -11.63 -1.88
CA GLY A 393 -2.15 -12.37 -1.94
C GLY A 393 -2.68 -12.71 -0.55
N VAL A 394 -4.00 -12.61 -0.41
CA VAL A 394 -4.76 -13.08 0.76
C VAL A 394 -5.88 -14.02 0.33
N LYS A 395 -6.23 -14.93 1.23
CA LYS A 395 -7.40 -15.80 1.12
C LYS A 395 -8.29 -15.60 2.33
N VAL A 396 -9.56 -15.29 2.08
CA VAL A 396 -10.58 -15.04 3.10
C VAL A 396 -11.68 -16.07 2.91
N VAL A 397 -11.86 -16.95 3.89
CA VAL A 397 -12.88 -18.00 3.87
C VAL A 397 -13.98 -17.61 4.83
N GLY A 398 -15.23 -17.75 4.41
CA GLY A 398 -16.39 -17.58 5.29
C GLY A 398 -17.55 -18.48 4.90
N SER A 399 -18.62 -18.43 5.70
CA SER A 399 -19.77 -19.33 5.59
C SER A 399 -20.51 -19.25 4.25
N SER A 400 -20.39 -18.13 3.54
CA SER A 400 -21.02 -17.90 2.23
C SER A 400 -20.08 -18.15 1.04
N GLY A 401 -18.78 -18.35 1.27
CA GLY A 401 -17.80 -18.61 0.21
C GLY A 401 -16.38 -18.19 0.55
N THR A 402 -15.51 -18.30 -0.44
CA THR A 402 -14.10 -17.88 -0.35
C THR A 402 -13.88 -16.68 -1.26
N ALA A 403 -13.19 -15.66 -0.75
CA ALA A 403 -12.67 -14.54 -1.51
C ALA A 403 -11.14 -14.62 -1.55
N GLU A 404 -10.57 -14.45 -2.75
CA GLU A 404 -9.13 -14.22 -2.94
C GLU A 404 -8.95 -12.76 -3.36
N ALA A 405 -7.88 -12.13 -2.86
CA ALA A 405 -7.58 -10.74 -3.17
C ALA A 405 -6.07 -10.50 -3.11
N THR A 406 -5.62 -9.47 -3.80
CA THR A 406 -4.26 -8.93 -3.66
C THR A 406 -4.08 -8.21 -2.32
N GLY A 407 -2.84 -8.01 -1.89
CA GLY A 407 -2.56 -7.21 -0.71
C GLY A 407 -3.03 -5.75 -0.84
N ALA A 408 -2.97 -5.18 -2.05
CA ALA A 408 -3.46 -3.83 -2.33
C ALA A 408 -5.00 -3.73 -2.20
N GLU A 409 -5.74 -4.72 -2.68
CA GLU A 409 -7.18 -4.81 -2.46
C GLU A 409 -7.53 -5.00 -0.98
N ALA A 410 -6.78 -5.86 -0.28
CA ALA A 410 -6.96 -6.05 1.15
C ALA A 410 -6.71 -4.75 1.93
N ARG A 411 -5.62 -4.03 1.63
CA ARG A 411 -5.30 -2.71 2.18
C ARG A 411 -6.46 -1.73 1.97
N SER A 412 -7.01 -1.67 0.76
CA SER A 412 -8.11 -0.76 0.43
C SER A 412 -9.39 -1.13 1.17
N LYS A 413 -9.82 -2.40 1.09
CA LYS A 413 -11.05 -2.91 1.71
C LYS A 413 -11.02 -2.80 3.25
N LEU A 414 -9.87 -3.06 3.86
CA LEU A 414 -9.66 -3.02 5.31
C LEU A 414 -9.14 -1.67 5.81
N LYS A 415 -8.95 -0.68 4.92
CA LYS A 415 -8.45 0.67 5.23
C LYS A 415 -7.11 0.68 5.98
N LEU A 416 -6.20 -0.22 5.60
CA LEU A 416 -4.86 -0.33 6.18
C LEU A 416 -3.93 0.75 5.61
N LYS A 417 -2.87 1.10 6.36
CA LYS A 417 -1.87 2.06 5.90
C LYS A 417 -1.10 1.54 4.69
N SER A 418 -0.76 0.25 4.68
CA SER A 418 -0.03 -0.43 3.59
C SER A 418 -0.53 -1.87 3.38
N ASP A 419 -0.03 -2.51 2.32
CA ASP A 419 -0.16 -3.94 2.08
C ASP A 419 0.96 -4.76 2.77
N TRP A 420 1.79 -4.12 3.60
CA TRP A 420 2.75 -4.82 4.45
C TRP A 420 2.15 -5.05 5.82
N PHE A 421 1.56 -6.23 6.03
CA PHE A 421 1.02 -6.61 7.32
C PHE A 421 1.16 -8.11 7.60
N THR A 422 1.06 -8.45 8.88
CA THR A 422 0.88 -9.78 9.42
C THR A 422 -0.48 -9.84 10.11
N VAL A 423 -1.03 -11.05 10.21
CA VAL A 423 -2.30 -11.31 10.88
C VAL A 423 -1.98 -12.06 12.16
N GLY A 424 -2.17 -11.40 13.30
CA GLY A 424 -2.16 -12.06 14.60
C GLY A 424 -3.59 -12.43 14.98
N ASP A 425 -3.82 -13.71 15.28
CA ASP A 425 -5.02 -14.10 16.04
C ASP A 425 -4.99 -13.33 17.36
N GLY A 426 -6.08 -12.68 17.73
CA GLY A 426 -6.20 -11.85 18.93
C GLY A 426 -6.11 -12.59 20.27
N LEU A 427 -5.29 -13.63 20.37
CA LEU A 427 -4.82 -14.20 21.62
C LEU A 427 -3.59 -13.43 22.10
N GLY A 428 -3.84 -12.23 22.64
CA GLY A 428 -2.88 -11.54 23.51
C GLY A 428 -1.99 -10.51 22.82
N VAL A 429 -2.52 -9.31 22.62
CA VAL A 429 -1.74 -8.11 22.95
C VAL A 429 -2.16 -7.74 24.36
N PRO A 430 -1.26 -7.81 25.37
CA PRO A 430 -1.54 -7.18 26.66
C PRO A 430 -1.82 -5.70 26.39
N ALA A 431 -2.77 -5.10 27.12
CA ALA A 431 -2.94 -3.66 27.13
C ALA A 431 -1.55 -2.98 27.26
N PRO A 432 -1.30 -1.84 26.57
CA PRO A 432 -0.01 -1.17 26.61
C PRO A 432 0.44 -1.01 28.07
N PRO A 433 1.71 -1.30 28.41
CA PRO A 433 2.15 -1.28 29.79
C PRO A 433 1.94 0.13 30.37
N SER A 434 1.13 0.20 31.43
CA SER A 434 1.23 1.29 32.39
C SER A 434 2.64 1.21 33.00
N ALA A 435 3.33 2.35 33.11
CA ALA A 435 4.71 2.42 33.58
C ALA A 435 4.93 1.57 34.86
N PRO A 436 5.98 0.74 34.93
CA PRO A 436 6.20 -0.10 36.09
C PRO A 436 7.02 0.63 37.16
N GLU A 437 6.61 0.50 38.43
CA GLU A 437 7.53 0.47 39.56
C GLU A 437 7.75 -0.98 40.03
N PRO A 438 8.93 -1.29 40.63
CA PRO A 438 9.57 -2.59 40.50
C PRO A 438 9.20 -3.57 41.63
N GLU A 439 9.21 -4.88 41.33
CA GLU A 439 10.24 -5.83 41.82
C GLU A 439 9.93 -7.31 41.49
N SER A 440 11.01 -8.00 41.08
CA SER A 440 11.42 -9.41 41.22
C SER A 440 10.40 -10.58 41.25
N THR A 441 10.59 -11.59 40.40
CA THR A 441 11.35 -12.84 40.68
C THR A 441 11.21 -13.89 39.55
N LEU A 442 12.25 -14.71 39.42
CA LEU A 442 12.44 -15.82 38.48
C LEU A 442 11.46 -17.00 38.69
N ALA A 443 11.10 -17.72 37.61
CA ALA A 443 11.50 -19.14 37.36
C ALA A 443 10.72 -19.85 36.22
N SER A 444 11.50 -20.36 35.24
CA SER A 444 11.52 -21.71 34.65
C SER A 444 10.26 -22.42 34.09
N ALA A 445 10.25 -22.55 32.74
CA ALA A 445 10.29 -23.76 31.87
C ALA A 445 9.33 -24.98 32.01
N GLY A 446 8.96 -25.51 30.83
CA GLY A 446 8.46 -26.87 30.50
C GLY A 446 7.53 -26.82 29.25
N GLU A 447 7.98 -27.16 28.03
CA GLU A 447 8.04 -28.53 27.38
C GLU A 447 6.63 -28.97 26.89
N ASP A 448 6.31 -29.44 25.66
CA ASP A 448 6.97 -30.24 24.59
C ASP A 448 6.20 -30.10 23.22
N GLU A 449 6.88 -30.04 22.06
CA GLU A 449 7.10 -31.06 20.97
C GLU A 449 6.00 -31.24 19.87
N ASP A 450 6.37 -30.99 18.59
CA ASP A 450 6.58 -31.99 17.49
C ASP A 450 6.51 -31.32 16.08
N THR A 451 7.62 -31.07 15.36
CA THR A 451 8.35 -31.89 14.32
C THR A 451 7.64 -32.03 12.94
N VAL A 452 8.24 -32.02 11.73
CA VAL A 452 9.62 -31.88 11.18
C VAL A 452 9.54 -31.71 9.65
N GLY A 453 10.61 -31.14 9.04
CA GLY A 453 11.01 -31.42 7.65
C GLY A 453 12.54 -31.24 7.48
N THR A 454 13.30 -32.34 7.40
CA THR A 454 14.77 -32.40 7.38
C THR A 454 15.33 -32.76 5.99
N THR A 455 16.45 -32.14 5.60
CA THR A 455 17.35 -32.61 4.53
C THR A 455 18.60 -33.23 5.18
N GLU A 456 18.69 -34.55 5.19
CA GLU A 456 19.87 -35.30 5.64
C GLU A 456 21.00 -35.28 4.59
N GLY A 457 22.26 -35.09 5.01
CA GLY A 457 23.46 -35.33 4.18
C GLY A 457 24.30 -34.10 3.78
N SER A 458 24.04 -32.92 4.31
CA SER A 458 24.89 -31.75 4.05
C SER A 458 26.05 -31.64 5.08
N PRO A 459 27.14 -30.92 4.76
CA PRO A 459 28.18 -30.58 5.74
C PRO A 459 27.66 -29.83 6.98
N ILE A 460 26.56 -29.09 6.85
CA ILE A 460 25.90 -28.40 7.97
C ILE A 460 25.13 -29.39 8.83
N ALA A 461 24.41 -30.33 8.22
CA ALA A 461 23.69 -31.39 8.92
C ALA A 461 24.64 -32.35 9.65
N GLU A 462 25.79 -32.68 9.04
CA GLU A 462 26.85 -33.45 9.67
C GLU A 462 27.42 -32.70 10.87
N LYS A 463 27.74 -31.41 10.71
CA LYS A 463 28.27 -30.59 11.80
C LYS A 463 27.28 -30.45 12.97
N TYR A 464 26.01 -30.30 12.66
CA TYR A 464 24.95 -30.26 13.64
C TYR A 464 24.80 -31.58 14.41
N LYS A 465 24.95 -32.73 13.72
CA LYS A 465 24.94 -34.04 14.35
C LYS A 465 26.15 -34.25 15.27
N GLU A 466 27.34 -33.81 14.87
CA GLU A 466 28.54 -33.84 15.72
C GLU A 466 28.36 -33.07 17.04
N LEU A 467 27.60 -31.97 17.01
CA LEU A 467 27.36 -31.13 18.19
C LEU A 467 26.30 -31.70 19.14
N GLY A 468 25.63 -32.80 18.78
CA GLY A 468 24.54 -33.39 19.57
C GLY A 468 23.14 -33.05 19.06
N GLY A 469 23.02 -32.47 17.86
CA GLY A 469 21.73 -32.19 17.21
C GLY A 469 20.86 -31.25 18.04
N VAL A 470 19.58 -31.60 18.22
CA VAL A 470 18.62 -30.78 18.98
C VAL A 470 19.03 -30.59 20.45
N ASN A 471 19.82 -31.51 20.99
CA ASN A 471 20.35 -31.46 22.36
C ASN A 471 21.67 -30.66 22.46
N SER A 472 22.17 -30.11 21.35
CA SER A 472 23.32 -29.22 21.35
C SER A 472 22.95 -27.82 21.87
N THR A 473 23.96 -26.99 22.15
CA THR A 473 23.73 -25.58 22.53
C THR A 473 22.99 -24.78 21.45
N LEU A 474 23.04 -25.22 20.19
CA LEU A 474 22.38 -24.56 19.06
C LEU A 474 20.85 -24.73 19.04
N GLY A 475 20.31 -25.79 19.65
CA GLY A 475 18.87 -26.08 19.61
C GLY A 475 18.35 -26.50 18.23
N ALA A 476 17.03 -26.50 18.04
CA ALA A 476 16.38 -27.03 16.83
C ALA A 476 16.67 -26.19 15.57
N PRO A 477 16.74 -26.80 14.38
CA PRO A 477 16.93 -26.06 13.14
C PRO A 477 15.73 -25.17 12.81
N ILE A 478 16.02 -23.94 12.41
CA ILE A 478 15.03 -22.97 11.94
C ILE A 478 15.11 -22.94 10.42
N GLY A 479 14.16 -23.62 9.78
CA GLY A 479 14.04 -23.66 8.32
C GLY A 479 15.07 -24.56 7.60
N PRO A 480 15.08 -24.52 6.26
CA PRO A 480 16.00 -25.29 5.42
C PRO A 480 17.40 -24.66 5.38
N GLU A 481 18.35 -25.37 4.77
CA GLU A 481 19.65 -24.79 4.45
C GLU A 481 19.54 -23.78 3.31
N MET A 482 20.14 -22.61 3.49
CA MET A 482 20.09 -21.49 2.56
C MET A 482 21.47 -21.17 2.01
N MET A 483 21.55 -20.50 0.86
CA MET A 483 22.81 -20.03 0.29
C MET A 483 23.23 -18.70 0.93
N LEU A 484 24.53 -18.51 1.17
CA LEU A 484 25.09 -17.20 1.52
C LEU A 484 25.03 -16.24 0.32
N PRO A 485 25.05 -14.91 0.54
CA PRO A 485 25.17 -13.92 -0.52
C PRO A 485 26.34 -14.22 -1.47
N SER A 486 26.17 -13.93 -2.76
CA SER A 486 27.15 -14.20 -3.83
C SER A 486 27.51 -15.69 -4.02
N GLU A 487 26.66 -16.62 -3.57
CA GLU A 487 26.86 -18.08 -3.64
C GLU A 487 28.13 -18.60 -2.96
N ALA A 488 28.71 -17.83 -2.02
CA ALA A 488 29.99 -18.14 -1.40
C ALA A 488 29.97 -19.38 -0.45
N GLY A 489 28.79 -19.92 -0.16
CA GLY A 489 28.59 -21.04 0.75
C GLY A 489 27.12 -21.26 1.09
N LYS A 490 26.87 -22.04 2.13
CA LYS A 490 25.54 -22.32 2.68
C LYS A 490 25.49 -21.99 4.16
N PHE A 491 24.32 -21.76 4.70
CA PHE A 491 24.13 -21.64 6.13
C PHE A 491 22.77 -22.21 6.55
N ARG A 492 22.65 -22.55 7.83
CA ARG A 492 21.38 -22.91 8.45
C ARG A 492 21.29 -22.26 9.82
N MET A 493 20.14 -21.67 10.10
CA MET A 493 19.84 -21.11 11.41
C MET A 493 19.32 -22.21 12.34
N TYR A 494 19.65 -22.08 13.61
CA TYR A 494 19.19 -22.88 14.73
C TYR A 494 18.70 -21.94 15.84
N THR A 495 17.93 -22.46 16.80
CA THR A 495 17.33 -21.66 17.88
C THR A 495 18.31 -20.68 18.55
N ASN A 496 19.56 -21.09 18.77
CA ASN A 496 20.55 -20.32 19.53
C ASN A 496 21.85 -20.05 18.75
N GLY A 497 21.86 -20.25 17.43
CA GLY A 497 23.05 -19.99 16.64
C GLY A 497 22.88 -20.36 15.17
N THR A 498 23.96 -20.25 14.41
CA THR A 498 23.95 -20.57 12.97
C THR A 498 25.16 -21.42 12.66
N ILE A 499 24.99 -22.43 11.81
CA ILE A 499 26.12 -23.12 11.20
C ILE A 499 26.27 -22.58 9.77
N ILE A 500 27.45 -22.05 9.48
CA ILE A 500 27.82 -21.53 8.16
C ILE A 500 28.86 -22.46 7.55
N TRP A 501 28.62 -22.93 6.34
CA TRP A 501 29.58 -23.70 5.57
C TRP A 501 30.08 -22.91 4.36
N THR A 502 31.40 -22.88 4.17
CA THR A 502 32.03 -22.42 2.92
C THR A 502 33.07 -23.44 2.47
N LYS A 503 33.40 -23.45 1.17
CA LYS A 503 34.42 -24.35 0.62
C LYS A 503 35.81 -24.16 1.26
N LYS A 504 36.11 -22.95 1.74
CA LYS A 504 37.41 -22.59 2.33
C LYS A 504 37.52 -22.92 3.83
N LEU A 505 36.43 -22.73 4.58
CA LEU A 505 36.45 -22.84 6.05
C LEU A 505 35.76 -24.10 6.58
N GLY A 506 35.06 -24.86 5.74
CA GLY A 506 34.18 -25.93 6.20
C GLY A 506 33.00 -25.40 7.00
N ALA A 507 32.32 -26.27 7.76
CA ALA A 507 31.17 -25.90 8.59
C ALA A 507 31.65 -25.31 9.91
N GLN A 508 31.33 -24.04 10.14
CA GLN A 508 31.69 -23.26 11.31
C GLN A 508 30.44 -22.92 12.12
N VAL A 509 30.55 -23.02 13.43
CA VAL A 509 29.47 -22.73 14.38
C VAL A 509 29.60 -21.29 14.85
N ILE A 510 28.52 -20.52 14.70
CA ILE A 510 28.38 -19.21 15.30
C ILE A 510 27.31 -19.34 16.37
N ASP A 511 27.75 -19.60 17.60
CA ASP A 511 26.89 -19.70 18.78
C ASP A 511 26.63 -18.28 19.34
N ALA A 512 25.35 -17.94 19.56
CA ALA A 512 24.96 -16.63 20.05
C ALA A 512 25.46 -16.35 21.49
N SER A 513 25.83 -17.38 22.25
CA SER A 513 26.43 -17.23 23.58
C SER A 513 27.88 -16.74 23.53
N VAL A 514 28.64 -17.13 22.50
CA VAL A 514 30.05 -16.73 22.31
C VAL A 514 30.15 -15.25 21.90
N LEU A 515 29.16 -14.74 21.18
CA LEU A 515 29.06 -13.31 20.82
C LEU A 515 28.79 -12.40 22.04
N ARG A 516 28.25 -12.92 23.15
CA ARG A 516 28.07 -12.16 24.40
C ARG A 516 29.35 -12.01 25.22
N GLU A 517 30.32 -12.91 25.08
CA GLU A 517 31.64 -12.79 25.71
C GLU A 517 32.54 -11.74 25.03
N TRP A 518 32.22 -11.36 23.79
CA TRP A 518 33.03 -10.43 22.99
C TRP A 518 32.55 -8.97 23.02
N LEU A 519 31.47 -8.69 23.76
CA LEU A 519 31.02 -7.32 24.01
C LEU A 519 31.74 -6.79 25.27
N PRO A 520 32.55 -5.73 25.17
CA PRO A 520 33.14 -5.11 26.35
C PRO A 520 32.02 -4.55 27.21
N THR A 521 31.88 -5.03 28.44
CA THR A 521 31.00 -4.43 29.44
C THR A 521 31.61 -3.10 29.87
N GLY A 522 31.24 -2.02 29.18
CA GLY A 522 31.59 -0.65 29.56
C GLY A 522 30.97 -0.32 30.91
N GLY A 523 31.80 -0.30 31.94
CA GLY A 523 31.47 0.17 33.28
C GLY A 523 31.67 1.67 33.44
N SER A 524 30.84 2.23 34.33
CA SER A 524 30.74 3.60 34.88
C SER A 524 30.25 4.71 33.97
#